data_AF-M0CVK7-F1
#
_entry.id   AF-M0CVK7-F1
#
_cell.length_a   1.000
_cell.length_b   1.000
_cell.length_c   1.000
_cell.angle_alpha   90.00
_cell.angle_beta   90.00
_cell.angle_gamma   90.00
#
_symmetry.space_group_name_H-M   'P 1'
#
loop_
_entity.id
_entity.type
_entity.pdbx_description
1 polymer ?
#
loop_
_entity_poly.entity_id
_entity_poly.type
_entity_poly.pdbx_seq_one_letter_code
_entity_poly.pdbx_strand_id
1 'polypeptide(L)'
;MSGWWLEMIVEMLSGVAIETWAIIGSLVALSVLVVELGRILVNDTIVSWFSESESLQPVVGAVLGLIPGCGGAIAVMPLYGRGAVGFGTVVATLAATAGDSAFVLLAVAPEVAPIAYGIAFVTAVLSGLLIEKYGTGTARIDRIVRQPATAADGGMATRSGHAACGTARRPASSVATAANLWSWVVLVSWWTIALVGLGVSMRALLTQSEPQLVLWETDVIAAVGVAGIALSGYVYARGTAPATDRTGLYRFMSALWRSAASTSRIVLWVAVALLAFELATMADVQFAQLPTAGMLAPIGGALIGALPGCGVHVGIATAYGEGAIPFSALLANAISQDGDAFFPLLAIDYRAAIVATIYTVIPAAVAGGAVHILWQLFDLPQFWFALAG
;
A
#
# COMPACT_ATOMS: atom_id res chain seq x y z
N MET A 1 18.57 -39.88 -10.88
CA MET A 1 17.77 -39.19 -9.82
C MET A 1 18.15 -37.70 -9.76
N SER A 2 18.06 -36.95 -10.87
CA SER A 2 18.74 -35.63 -10.94
C SER A 2 18.02 -34.55 -11.75
N GLY A 3 16.70 -34.62 -11.91
CA GLY A 3 15.91 -33.61 -12.65
C GLY A 3 14.63 -33.15 -11.95
N TRP A 4 13.98 -34.05 -11.20
CA TRP A 4 12.68 -33.79 -10.59
C TRP A 4 12.64 -32.56 -9.65
N TRP A 5 13.69 -32.34 -8.86
CA TRP A 5 13.78 -31.15 -8.00
C TRP A 5 13.91 -29.84 -8.78
N LEU A 6 14.53 -29.86 -9.97
CA LEU A 6 14.67 -28.69 -10.82
C LEU A 6 13.35 -28.38 -11.53
N GLU A 7 12.66 -29.39 -12.04
CA GLU A 7 11.34 -29.25 -12.65
C GLU A 7 10.33 -28.66 -11.65
N MET A 8 10.31 -29.20 -10.43
CA MET A 8 9.44 -28.69 -9.35
C MET A 8 9.75 -27.23 -8.99
N ILE A 9 11.03 -26.85 -8.89
CA ILE A 9 11.41 -25.45 -8.59
C ILE A 9 11.03 -24.52 -9.76
N VAL A 10 11.23 -24.94 -11.00
CA VAL A 10 10.89 -24.13 -12.19
C VAL A 10 9.37 -23.95 -12.28
N GLU A 11 8.59 -24.99 -12.02
CA GLU A 11 7.13 -24.94 -11.99
C GLU A 11 6.64 -23.98 -10.91
N MET A 12 7.16 -24.09 -9.68
CA MET A 12 6.85 -23.16 -8.58
C MET A 12 7.21 -21.70 -8.93
N LEU A 13 8.43 -21.44 -9.42
CA LEU A 13 8.87 -20.09 -9.75
C LEU A 13 8.10 -19.49 -10.93
N SER A 14 7.73 -20.30 -11.92
CA SER A 14 6.93 -19.86 -13.05
C SER A 14 5.50 -19.51 -12.62
N GLY A 15 4.88 -20.33 -11.76
CA GLY A 15 3.58 -20.04 -11.14
C GLY A 15 3.60 -18.71 -10.39
N VAL A 16 4.53 -18.54 -9.46
CA VAL A 16 4.70 -17.29 -8.68
C VAL A 16 4.92 -16.09 -9.62
N ALA A 17 5.74 -16.23 -10.66
CA ALA A 17 6.01 -15.13 -11.59
C ALA A 17 4.77 -14.71 -12.40
N ILE A 18 3.98 -15.67 -12.88
CA ILE A 18 2.75 -15.42 -13.63
C ILE A 18 1.73 -14.73 -12.71
N GLU A 19 1.50 -15.27 -11.51
CA GLU A 19 0.53 -14.74 -10.58
C GLU A 19 0.90 -13.34 -10.08
N THR A 20 2.15 -13.17 -9.65
CA THR A 20 2.67 -11.88 -9.16
C THR A 20 2.53 -10.79 -10.22
N TRP A 21 2.90 -11.07 -11.47
CA TRP A 21 2.97 -10.02 -12.49
C TRP A 21 1.72 -9.93 -13.35
N ALA A 22 1.33 -11.03 -14.01
CA ALA A 22 0.24 -11.00 -14.96
C ALA A 22 -1.07 -10.73 -14.24
N ILE A 23 -1.36 -11.46 -13.16
CA ILE A 23 -2.64 -11.37 -12.45
C ILE A 23 -2.67 -10.14 -11.54
N ILE A 24 -1.74 -10.04 -10.58
CA ILE A 24 -1.79 -9.00 -9.55
C ILE A 24 -1.11 -7.71 -10.01
N GLY A 25 0.15 -7.80 -10.43
CA GLY A 25 1.00 -6.65 -10.71
C GLY A 25 0.49 -5.74 -11.82
N SER A 26 0.00 -6.32 -12.92
CA SER A 26 -0.52 -5.57 -14.07
C SER A 26 -1.83 -4.84 -13.76
N LEU A 27 -2.69 -5.44 -12.93
CA LEU A 27 -3.95 -4.84 -12.48
C LEU A 27 -3.68 -3.67 -11.52
N VAL A 28 -2.77 -3.88 -10.57
CA VAL A 28 -2.33 -2.83 -9.62
C VAL A 28 -1.62 -1.69 -10.36
N ALA A 29 -0.84 -1.98 -11.40
CA ALA A 29 -0.23 -0.96 -12.26
C ALA A 29 -1.29 -0.02 -12.84
N LEU A 30 -2.36 -0.60 -13.42
CA LEU A 30 -3.44 0.15 -14.03
C LEU A 30 -4.18 1.00 -12.98
N SER A 31 -4.51 0.43 -11.82
CA SER A 31 -5.29 1.14 -10.81
C SER A 31 -4.51 2.29 -10.18
N VAL A 32 -3.24 2.08 -9.85
CA VAL A 32 -2.34 3.13 -9.35
C VAL A 32 -2.17 4.23 -10.40
N LEU A 33 -2.07 3.87 -11.69
CA LEU A 33 -2.01 4.86 -12.76
C LEU A 33 -3.27 5.71 -12.81
N VAL A 34 -4.46 5.11 -12.71
CA VAL A 34 -5.73 5.86 -12.70
C VAL A 34 -5.76 6.86 -11.54
N VAL A 35 -5.32 6.45 -10.35
CA VAL A 35 -5.25 7.34 -9.17
C VAL A 35 -4.24 8.48 -9.39
N GLU A 36 -3.06 8.17 -9.92
CA GLU A 36 -2.00 9.16 -10.14
C GLU A 36 -2.34 10.14 -11.28
N LEU A 37 -3.06 9.67 -12.30
CA LEU A 37 -3.65 10.53 -13.33
C LEU A 37 -4.78 11.37 -12.75
N GLY A 38 -5.65 10.80 -11.92
CA GLY A 38 -6.69 11.53 -11.20
C GLY A 38 -6.13 12.71 -10.40
N ARG A 39 -4.97 12.53 -9.76
CA ARG A 39 -4.26 13.62 -9.05
C ARG A 39 -3.80 14.75 -9.96
N ILE A 40 -3.53 14.50 -11.23
CA ILE A 40 -3.20 15.58 -12.19
C ILE A 40 -4.45 16.43 -12.49
N LEU A 41 -5.64 15.83 -12.43
CA LEU A 41 -6.90 16.52 -12.68
C LEU A 41 -7.45 17.22 -11.43
N VAL A 42 -7.10 16.76 -10.23
CA VAL A 42 -7.57 17.32 -8.95
C VAL A 42 -6.64 18.46 -8.49
N ASN A 43 -7.17 19.69 -8.40
CA ASN A 43 -6.42 20.87 -7.97
C ASN A 43 -5.98 20.80 -6.49
N ASP A 44 -4.87 21.49 -6.17
CA ASP A 44 -4.33 21.73 -4.81
C ASP A 44 -5.35 22.35 -3.81
N THR A 45 -6.52 22.78 -4.29
CA THR A 45 -7.60 23.42 -3.51
C THR A 45 -8.24 22.48 -2.48
N ILE A 46 -8.20 21.15 -2.68
CA ILE A 46 -8.70 20.20 -1.66
C ILE A 46 -7.80 20.22 -0.42
N VAL A 47 -6.51 20.56 -0.58
CA VAL A 47 -5.56 20.70 0.55
C VAL A 47 -5.84 21.97 1.36
N SER A 48 -6.46 23.02 0.79
CA SER A 48 -6.84 24.21 1.57
C SER A 48 -8.11 24.03 2.41
N TRP A 49 -8.93 23.00 2.14
CA TRP A 49 -10.07 22.63 3.00
C TRP A 49 -9.65 21.98 4.33
N PHE A 50 -8.38 21.57 4.46
CA PHE A 50 -7.83 20.91 5.66
C PHE A 50 -7.65 21.83 6.89
N SER A 51 -7.88 23.14 6.76
CA SER A 51 -7.31 24.13 7.71
C SER A 51 -8.31 24.91 8.58
N GLU A 52 -9.62 24.66 8.51
CA GLU A 52 -10.59 25.45 9.31
C GLU A 52 -11.09 24.78 10.59
N SER A 53 -10.86 23.47 10.81
CA SER A 53 -11.21 22.82 12.08
C SER A 53 -10.23 21.70 12.44
N GLU A 54 -9.51 21.85 13.55
CA GLU A 54 -8.62 20.80 14.11
C GLU A 54 -9.37 19.50 14.38
N SER A 55 -10.68 19.53 14.67
CA SER A 55 -11.46 18.32 14.94
C SER A 55 -11.81 17.52 13.69
N LEU A 56 -11.74 18.11 12.49
CA LEU A 56 -12.06 17.41 11.25
C LEU A 56 -10.85 16.74 10.60
N GLN A 57 -9.62 17.05 11.05
CA GLN A 57 -8.40 16.50 10.43
C GLN A 57 -8.37 14.97 10.38
N PRO A 58 -8.74 14.21 11.44
CA PRO A 58 -8.78 12.75 11.38
C PRO A 58 -9.81 12.20 10.39
N VAL A 59 -10.94 12.91 10.19
CA VAL A 59 -11.96 12.52 9.22
C VAL A 59 -11.40 12.64 7.81
N VAL A 60 -10.76 13.77 7.50
CA VAL A 60 -10.20 13.97 6.15
C VAL A 60 -9.01 13.03 5.92
N GLY A 61 -8.18 12.77 6.93
CA GLY A 61 -7.13 11.76 6.88
C GLY A 61 -7.68 10.36 6.56
N ALA A 62 -8.73 9.93 7.26
CA ALA A 62 -9.38 8.65 6.98
C ALA A 62 -9.99 8.58 5.57
N VAL A 63 -10.57 9.68 5.07
CA VAL A 63 -11.08 9.74 3.68
C VAL A 63 -9.94 9.57 2.68
N LEU A 64 -8.79 10.20 2.92
CA LEU A 64 -7.61 10.03 2.08
C LEU A 64 -7.05 8.60 2.16
N GLY A 65 -7.09 7.97 3.33
CA GLY A 65 -6.70 6.56 3.50
C GLY A 65 -7.60 5.58 2.75
N LEU A 66 -8.90 5.88 2.68
CA LEU A 66 -9.89 5.05 1.99
C LEU A 66 -9.70 5.01 0.46
N ILE A 67 -8.97 5.96 -0.11
CA ILE A 67 -8.68 5.99 -1.54
C ILE A 67 -7.88 4.73 -1.89
N PRO A 68 -8.36 3.90 -2.84
CA PRO A 68 -7.63 2.74 -3.31
C PRO A 68 -6.23 3.12 -3.82
N GLY A 69 -5.25 2.27 -3.51
CA GLY A 69 -3.83 2.57 -3.72
C GLY A 69 -3.26 3.45 -2.61
N CYS A 70 -2.09 3.07 -2.09
CA CYS A 70 -1.50 3.70 -0.89
C CYS A 70 -1.18 5.22 -1.01
N GLY A 71 -1.40 5.83 -2.19
CA GLY A 71 -1.04 7.21 -2.48
C GLY A 71 -1.72 8.24 -1.57
N GLY A 72 -2.98 8.02 -1.16
CA GLY A 72 -3.71 8.91 -0.26
C GLY A 72 -3.03 9.02 1.10
N ALA A 73 -2.72 7.87 1.70
CA ALA A 73 -1.99 7.79 2.95
C ALA A 73 -0.53 8.28 2.84
N ILE A 74 0.18 7.97 1.74
CA ILE A 74 1.55 8.47 1.49
C ILE A 74 1.58 10.01 1.44
N ALA A 75 0.54 10.66 0.91
CA ALA A 75 0.48 12.13 0.84
C ALA A 75 0.34 12.80 2.22
N VAL A 76 -0.21 12.11 3.22
CA VAL A 76 -0.39 12.63 4.58
C VAL A 76 0.92 12.61 5.37
N MET A 77 1.83 11.65 5.13
CA MET A 77 3.04 11.50 5.94
C MET A 77 3.99 12.71 5.89
N PRO A 78 4.28 13.34 4.74
CA PRO A 78 5.06 14.57 4.70
C PRO A 78 4.38 15.76 5.38
N LEU A 79 3.04 15.80 5.42
CA LEU A 79 2.30 16.84 6.14
C LEU A 79 2.48 16.67 7.66
N TYR A 80 2.49 15.42 8.13
CA TYR A 80 2.83 15.11 9.51
C TYR A 80 4.25 15.57 9.84
N GLY A 81 5.24 15.20 9.03
CA GLY A 81 6.64 15.59 9.25
C GLY A 81 6.90 17.11 9.24
N ARG A 82 5.99 17.91 8.68
CA ARG A 82 6.02 19.39 8.70
C ARG A 82 5.19 20.00 9.83
N GLY A 83 4.57 19.18 10.68
CA GLY A 83 3.67 19.61 11.74
C GLY A 83 2.31 20.15 11.26
N ALA A 84 1.93 19.93 10.00
CA ALA A 84 0.69 20.45 9.42
C ALA A 84 -0.56 19.62 9.81
N VAL A 85 -0.38 18.35 10.14
CA VAL A 85 -1.44 17.46 10.66
C VAL A 85 -0.99 16.80 11.95
N GLY A 86 -1.93 16.54 12.86
CA GLY A 86 -1.66 15.87 14.13
C GLY A 86 -1.43 14.35 14.00
N PHE A 87 -0.86 13.74 15.04
CA PHE A 87 -0.68 12.30 15.10
C PHE A 87 -2.00 11.51 15.00
N GLY A 88 -3.11 12.04 15.56
CA GLY A 88 -4.43 11.41 15.43
C GLY A 88 -4.89 11.29 13.97
N THR A 89 -4.52 12.27 13.13
CA THR A 89 -4.79 12.24 11.69
C THR A 89 -3.96 11.18 10.97
N VAL A 90 -2.70 10.98 11.36
CA VAL A 90 -1.85 9.90 10.82
C VAL A 90 -2.45 8.54 11.15
N VAL A 91 -2.84 8.30 12.40
CA VAL A 91 -3.45 7.02 12.81
C VAL A 91 -4.77 6.78 12.09
N ALA A 92 -5.64 7.79 11.98
CA ALA A 92 -6.90 7.66 11.22
C ALA A 92 -6.65 7.38 9.73
N THR A 93 -5.63 7.98 9.14
CA THR A 93 -5.25 7.73 7.75
C THR A 93 -4.76 6.29 7.58
N LEU A 94 -3.83 5.84 8.43
CA LEU A 94 -3.27 4.49 8.38
C LEU A 94 -4.32 3.42 8.62
N ALA A 95 -5.14 3.55 9.67
CA ALA A 95 -6.16 2.55 9.99
C ALA A 95 -7.30 2.47 8.97
N ALA A 96 -7.56 3.54 8.21
CA ALA A 96 -8.51 3.55 7.11
C ALA A 96 -7.88 3.13 5.77
N THR A 97 -6.58 2.87 5.73
CA THR A 97 -5.84 2.64 4.48
C THR A 97 -6.35 1.39 3.78
N ALA A 98 -7.06 1.59 2.67
CA ALA A 98 -7.52 0.48 1.83
C ALA A 98 -6.34 -0.15 1.07
N GLY A 99 -5.36 0.68 0.71
CA GLY A 99 -4.12 0.28 0.04
C GLY A 99 -4.34 -0.32 -1.34
N ASP A 100 -3.32 -0.98 -1.88
CA ASP A 100 -3.41 -1.72 -3.14
C ASP A 100 -4.13 -3.07 -2.99
N SER A 101 -4.19 -3.57 -1.75
CA SER A 101 -4.98 -4.73 -1.35
C SER A 101 -6.49 -4.55 -1.52
N ALA A 102 -6.98 -3.31 -1.60
CA ALA A 102 -8.38 -3.02 -1.88
C ALA A 102 -8.89 -3.63 -3.18
N PHE A 103 -8.03 -3.69 -4.21
CA PHE A 103 -8.40 -4.28 -5.49
C PHE A 103 -8.62 -5.79 -5.39
N VAL A 104 -7.82 -6.48 -4.57
CA VAL A 104 -7.98 -7.92 -4.34
C VAL A 104 -9.25 -8.20 -3.55
N LEU A 105 -9.49 -7.46 -2.46
CA LEU A 105 -10.70 -7.67 -1.67
C LEU A 105 -11.98 -7.36 -2.47
N LEU A 106 -11.95 -6.33 -3.33
CA LEU A 106 -13.05 -6.05 -4.26
C LEU A 106 -13.23 -7.13 -5.33
N ALA A 107 -12.17 -7.81 -5.76
CA ALA A 107 -12.24 -8.90 -6.73
C ALA A 107 -12.75 -10.20 -6.10
N VAL A 108 -12.24 -10.53 -4.91
CA VAL A 108 -12.51 -11.79 -4.21
C VAL A 108 -13.84 -11.75 -3.45
N ALA A 109 -14.17 -10.63 -2.81
CA ALA A 109 -15.38 -10.47 -2.00
C ALA A 109 -15.99 -9.05 -2.15
N PRO A 110 -16.58 -8.73 -3.32
CA PRO A 110 -17.09 -7.38 -3.63
C PRO A 110 -18.18 -6.89 -2.68
N GLU A 111 -19.00 -7.80 -2.15
CA GLU A 111 -20.06 -7.46 -1.19
C GLU A 111 -19.52 -7.13 0.21
N VAL A 112 -18.37 -7.72 0.56
CA VAL A 112 -17.74 -7.60 1.87
C VAL A 112 -16.84 -6.38 1.94
N ALA A 113 -16.16 -6.05 0.84
CA ALA A 113 -15.27 -4.91 0.75
C ALA A 113 -15.87 -3.59 1.29
N PRO A 114 -17.07 -3.14 0.88
CA PRO A 114 -17.64 -1.89 1.39
C PRO A 114 -17.99 -1.96 2.89
N ILE A 115 -18.36 -3.13 3.41
CA ILE A 115 -18.64 -3.32 4.84
C ILE A 115 -17.35 -3.25 5.64
N ALA A 116 -16.32 -3.99 5.20
CA ALA A 116 -15.00 -4.01 5.83
C ALA A 116 -14.39 -2.60 5.88
N TYR A 117 -14.34 -1.91 4.74
CA TYR A 117 -13.80 -0.56 4.64
C TYR A 117 -14.68 0.49 5.32
N GLY A 118 -16.00 0.30 5.36
CA GLY A 118 -16.91 1.16 6.12
C GLY A 118 -16.66 1.08 7.62
N ILE A 119 -16.52 -0.14 8.17
CA ILE A 119 -16.20 -0.34 9.59
C ILE A 119 -14.78 0.16 9.89
N ALA A 120 -13.83 -0.10 9.00
CA ALA A 120 -12.46 0.39 9.15
C ALA A 120 -12.41 1.92 9.18
N PHE A 121 -13.12 2.59 8.26
CA PHE A 121 -13.24 4.04 8.23
C PHE A 121 -13.79 4.59 9.55
N VAL A 122 -14.91 4.04 10.05
CA VAL A 122 -15.51 4.48 11.32
C VAL A 122 -14.54 4.25 12.49
N THR A 123 -13.91 3.07 12.55
CA THR A 123 -12.94 2.73 13.61
C THR A 123 -11.74 3.66 13.58
N ALA A 124 -11.23 3.97 12.40
CA ALA A 124 -10.10 4.85 12.17
C ALA A 124 -10.42 6.30 12.57
N VAL A 125 -11.58 6.83 12.15
CA VAL A 125 -12.05 8.17 12.53
C VAL A 125 -12.22 8.27 14.05
N LEU A 126 -12.89 7.30 14.68
CA LEU A 126 -13.08 7.30 16.13
C LEU A 126 -11.73 7.24 16.87
N SER A 127 -10.81 6.41 16.40
CA SER A 127 -9.47 6.29 17.00
C SER A 127 -8.67 7.57 16.85
N GLY A 128 -8.65 8.19 15.66
CA GLY A 128 -7.95 9.45 15.43
C GLY A 128 -8.54 10.62 16.22
N LEU A 129 -9.87 10.73 16.29
CA LEU A 129 -10.55 11.74 17.11
C LEU A 129 -10.26 11.55 18.60
N LEU A 130 -10.21 10.30 19.07
CA LEU A 130 -9.85 9.96 20.44
C LEU A 130 -8.42 10.41 20.75
N ILE A 131 -7.48 10.12 19.86
CA ILE A 131 -6.07 10.49 20.00
C ILE A 131 -5.92 12.01 20.03
N GLU A 132 -6.57 12.73 19.10
CA GLU A 132 -6.47 14.19 19.01
C GLU A 132 -7.09 14.88 20.25
N LYS A 133 -8.21 14.36 20.76
CA LYS A 133 -8.91 14.93 21.93
C LYS A 133 -8.17 14.67 23.25
N TYR A 134 -7.68 13.45 23.45
CA TYR A 134 -7.13 13.03 24.75
C TYR A 134 -5.60 13.14 24.83
N GLY A 135 -4.92 13.47 23.72
CA GLY A 135 -3.47 13.67 23.68
C GLY A 135 -2.69 12.49 24.24
N THR A 136 -3.20 11.26 24.03
CA THR A 136 -2.76 10.05 24.72
C THR A 136 -1.29 9.77 24.42
N GLY A 137 -0.39 10.19 25.33
CA GLY A 137 1.04 9.88 25.31
C GLY A 137 1.87 10.50 24.17
N THR A 138 1.24 11.08 23.15
CA THR A 138 1.89 11.56 21.93
C THR A 138 2.21 13.05 21.97
N ALA A 139 1.79 13.78 23.02
CA ALA A 139 2.07 15.22 23.17
C ALA A 139 3.57 15.57 23.08
N ARG A 140 4.46 14.61 23.40
CA ARG A 140 5.91 14.78 23.19
C ARG A 140 6.31 14.62 21.72
N ILE A 141 5.73 13.64 21.03
CA ILE A 141 5.98 13.37 19.60
C ILE A 141 5.42 14.52 18.77
N ASP A 142 4.17 14.91 19.01
CA ASP A 142 3.54 16.07 18.37
C ASP A 142 4.28 17.37 18.67
N ARG A 143 4.83 17.58 19.88
CA ARG A 143 5.60 18.80 20.19
C ARG A 143 6.95 18.84 19.49
N ILE A 144 7.61 17.70 19.27
CA ILE A 144 8.88 17.63 18.53
C ILE A 144 8.64 17.94 17.05
N VAL A 145 7.53 17.46 16.50
CA VAL A 145 7.19 17.60 15.07
C VAL A 145 6.47 18.93 14.76
N ARG A 146 5.61 19.43 15.66
CA ARG A 146 4.93 20.73 15.56
C ARG A 146 5.79 21.92 15.98
N GLN A 147 7.05 21.74 16.42
CA GLN A 147 7.95 22.88 16.60
C GLN A 147 8.14 23.55 15.22
N PRO A 148 7.65 24.77 15.00
CA PRO A 148 8.03 25.52 13.83
C PRO A 148 9.53 25.81 13.97
N ALA A 149 10.24 25.97 12.86
CA ALA A 149 11.61 26.49 12.83
C ALA A 149 11.67 27.97 13.27
N THR A 150 11.04 28.33 14.38
CA THR A 150 10.95 29.66 14.99
C THR A 150 11.17 29.51 16.50
N ALA A 151 12.41 29.19 16.88
CA ALA A 151 12.94 29.42 18.22
C ALA A 151 14.40 29.89 18.12
N ALA A 152 14.65 30.80 17.17
CA ALA A 152 15.85 31.62 17.12
C ALA A 152 15.45 33.10 16.96
N ASP A 153 14.57 33.57 17.87
CA ASP A 153 14.42 35.00 18.11
C ASP A 153 15.55 35.46 19.04
N GLY A 154 16.67 35.82 18.41
CA GLY A 154 17.70 36.69 18.99
C GLY A 154 17.89 37.85 18.04
N GLY A 155 17.21 38.96 18.31
CA GLY A 155 17.17 40.11 17.42
C GLY A 155 18.55 40.70 17.12
N MET A 156 18.75 41.09 15.86
CA MET A 156 19.45 42.34 15.53
C MET A 156 18.99 42.81 14.15
N ALA A 157 18.51 44.05 14.10
CA ALA A 157 18.10 44.70 12.87
C ALA A 157 19.31 45.01 11.97
N THR A 158 19.05 44.97 10.66
CA THR A 158 19.79 45.62 9.56
C THR A 158 21.24 45.17 9.30
N ARG A 159 21.44 44.48 8.17
CA ARG A 159 22.19 45.04 7.03
C ARG A 159 22.08 44.17 5.79
N SER A 160 21.89 44.84 4.67
CA SER A 160 22.12 44.33 3.31
C SER A 160 23.43 43.55 3.23
N GLY A 161 23.37 42.34 2.68
CA GLY A 161 24.54 41.55 2.35
C GLY A 161 24.14 40.32 1.57
N HIS A 162 24.04 40.46 0.25
CA HIS A 162 24.19 39.33 -0.66
C HIS A 162 25.58 38.72 -0.41
N ALA A 163 25.65 37.70 0.45
CA ALA A 163 26.82 36.85 0.58
C ALA A 163 26.46 35.50 -0.01
N ALA A 164 26.75 35.38 -1.30
CA ALA A 164 26.79 34.12 -2.02
C ALA A 164 27.79 33.18 -1.31
N CYS A 165 27.28 32.22 -0.54
CA CYS A 165 28.06 31.05 -0.15
C CYS A 165 27.84 30.00 -1.24
N GLY A 166 28.75 29.99 -2.22
CA GLY A 166 28.74 29.06 -3.33
C GLY A 166 28.87 27.63 -2.86
N THR A 167 27.76 26.88 -2.92
CA THR A 167 27.87 25.46 -3.22
C THR A 167 28.32 25.38 -4.67
N ALA A 168 29.53 24.86 -4.87
CA ALA A 168 30.09 24.62 -6.18
C ALA A 168 29.10 23.77 -7.00
N ARG A 169 28.35 24.43 -7.89
CA ARG A 169 27.63 23.77 -8.98
C ARG A 169 28.71 23.08 -9.80
N ARG A 170 28.78 21.76 -9.68
CA ARG A 170 29.43 20.97 -10.71
C ARG A 170 28.73 21.32 -12.03
N PRO A 171 29.48 21.71 -13.07
CA PRO A 171 28.88 21.99 -14.36
C PRO A 171 28.12 20.74 -14.80
N ALA A 172 26.89 20.92 -15.26
CA ALA A 172 26.09 19.87 -15.88
C ALA A 172 26.79 19.46 -17.18
N SER A 173 27.80 18.61 -17.05
CA SER A 173 28.41 17.92 -18.18
C SER A 173 27.37 16.97 -18.77
N SER A 174 27.45 16.80 -20.08
CA SER A 174 26.75 15.90 -21.03
C SER A 174 26.30 14.49 -20.59
N VAL A 175 26.50 14.10 -19.32
CA VAL A 175 26.03 12.87 -18.68
C VAL A 175 24.55 12.95 -18.26
N ALA A 176 23.99 14.16 -18.11
CA ALA A 176 22.58 14.35 -17.73
C ALA A 176 21.58 13.86 -18.81
N THR A 177 21.97 13.84 -20.08
CA THR A 177 21.09 13.44 -21.20
C THR A 177 20.99 11.93 -21.34
N ALA A 178 22.07 11.18 -21.08
CA ALA A 178 22.09 9.71 -21.13
C ALA A 178 21.41 9.07 -19.91
N ALA A 179 21.55 9.68 -18.72
CA ALA A 179 20.82 9.30 -17.52
C ALA A 179 19.30 9.48 -17.68
N ASN A 180 18.89 10.42 -18.54
CA ASN A 180 17.50 10.57 -18.94
C ASN A 180 17.09 9.39 -19.85
N LEU A 181 17.74 9.21 -21.02
CA LEU A 181 17.33 8.24 -22.06
C LEU A 181 17.13 6.81 -21.56
N TRP A 182 18.03 6.31 -20.71
CA TRP A 182 17.89 4.97 -20.14
C TRP A 182 16.65 4.82 -19.25
N SER A 183 16.32 5.87 -18.50
CA SER A 183 15.11 5.90 -17.67
C SER A 183 13.84 5.87 -18.54
N TRP A 184 13.88 6.44 -19.74
CA TRP A 184 12.78 6.33 -20.72
C TRP A 184 12.62 4.92 -21.25
N VAL A 185 13.72 4.27 -21.64
CA VAL A 185 13.70 2.88 -22.11
C VAL A 185 13.07 1.99 -21.05
N VAL A 186 13.54 2.11 -19.80
CA VAL A 186 13.01 1.34 -18.67
C VAL A 186 11.53 1.60 -18.46
N LEU A 187 11.08 2.85 -18.46
CA LEU A 187 9.68 3.20 -18.25
C LEU A 187 8.78 2.64 -19.35
N VAL A 188 9.17 2.79 -20.62
CA VAL A 188 8.42 2.29 -21.77
C VAL A 188 8.38 0.77 -21.76
N SER A 189 9.52 0.12 -21.48
CA SER A 189 9.59 -1.34 -21.33
C SER A 189 8.66 -1.82 -20.22
N TRP A 190 8.66 -1.14 -19.06
CA TRP A 190 7.84 -1.53 -17.91
C TRP A 190 6.35 -1.44 -18.23
N TRP A 191 5.90 -0.32 -18.81
CA TRP A 191 4.50 -0.16 -19.21
C TRP A 191 4.10 -1.12 -20.34
N THR A 192 5.01 -1.43 -21.26
CA THR A 192 4.73 -2.41 -22.32
C THR A 192 4.51 -3.81 -21.73
N ILE A 193 5.37 -4.25 -20.81
CA ILE A 193 5.22 -5.55 -20.13
C ILE A 193 3.96 -5.55 -19.25
N ALA A 194 3.61 -4.42 -18.62
CA ALA A 194 2.39 -4.29 -17.82
C ALA A 194 1.14 -4.42 -18.70
N LEU A 195 1.11 -3.80 -19.87
CA LEU A 195 0.01 -3.93 -20.84
C LEU A 195 -0.13 -5.37 -21.37
N VAL A 196 0.98 -6.08 -21.58
CA VAL A 196 0.95 -7.50 -21.95
C VAL A 196 0.33 -8.33 -20.82
N GLY A 197 0.77 -8.12 -19.57
CA GLY A 197 0.19 -8.80 -18.40
C GLY A 197 -1.30 -8.53 -18.24
N LEU A 198 -1.73 -7.28 -18.44
CA LEU A 198 -3.13 -6.89 -18.39
C LEU A 198 -3.95 -7.58 -19.49
N GLY A 199 -3.39 -7.70 -20.69
CA GLY A 199 -4.01 -8.42 -21.81
C GLY A 199 -4.22 -9.90 -21.50
N VAL A 200 -3.25 -10.54 -20.83
CA VAL A 200 -3.36 -11.93 -20.36
C VAL A 200 -4.50 -12.05 -19.34
N SER A 201 -4.53 -11.19 -18.32
CA SER A 201 -5.55 -11.21 -17.28
C SER A 201 -6.95 -10.90 -17.79
N MET A 202 -7.09 -9.92 -18.69
CA MET A 202 -8.37 -9.58 -19.30
C MET A 202 -8.91 -10.74 -20.15
N ARG A 203 -8.04 -11.45 -20.89
CA ARG A 203 -8.45 -12.62 -21.66
C ARG A 203 -8.92 -13.75 -20.76
N ALA A 204 -8.20 -14.02 -19.67
CA ALA A 204 -8.58 -15.05 -18.69
C ALA A 204 -9.99 -14.79 -18.12
N LEU A 205 -10.29 -13.53 -17.75
CA LEU A 205 -11.61 -13.12 -17.25
C LEU A 205 -12.73 -13.32 -18.30
N LEU A 206 -12.47 -13.00 -19.56
CA LEU A 206 -13.48 -13.06 -20.62
C LEU A 206 -13.83 -14.48 -21.06
N THR A 207 -12.93 -15.45 -20.87
CA THR A 207 -13.15 -16.83 -21.32
C THR A 207 -13.82 -17.75 -20.29
N GLN A 208 -14.02 -17.31 -19.04
CA GLN A 208 -14.56 -18.13 -17.92
C GLN A 208 -13.97 -19.55 -17.83
N SER A 209 -12.77 -19.72 -18.36
CA SER A 209 -12.03 -20.97 -18.36
C SER A 209 -10.99 -20.82 -17.26
N GLU A 210 -10.77 -21.89 -16.49
CA GLU A 210 -9.55 -22.05 -15.69
C GLU A 210 -8.35 -21.46 -16.46
N PRO A 211 -7.40 -20.78 -15.79
CA PRO A 211 -6.23 -20.18 -16.43
C PRO A 211 -5.24 -21.23 -16.98
N GLN A 212 -5.72 -22.37 -17.46
CA GLN A 212 -4.99 -23.24 -18.36
C GLN A 212 -5.06 -22.65 -19.78
N LEU A 213 -4.21 -21.64 -19.94
CA LEU A 213 -3.93 -20.87 -21.14
C LEU A 213 -3.52 -21.77 -22.31
N VAL A 214 -4.47 -22.04 -23.21
CA VAL A 214 -4.16 -22.67 -24.50
C VAL A 214 -3.63 -21.59 -25.46
N LEU A 215 -2.31 -21.69 -25.71
CA LEU A 215 -1.49 -21.06 -26.77
C LEU A 215 -1.36 -19.52 -26.58
N TRP A 216 -0.26 -19.00 -26.03
CA TRP A 216 1.16 -19.32 -26.29
C TRP A 216 1.88 -19.75 -24.99
N GLU A 217 2.80 -20.73 -25.10
CA GLU A 217 3.69 -21.29 -24.06
C GLU A 217 3.56 -20.65 -22.67
N THR A 218 3.16 -21.44 -21.66
CA THR A 218 3.28 -21.07 -20.24
C THR A 218 4.64 -20.43 -19.94
N ASP A 219 5.68 -20.89 -20.63
CA ASP A 219 7.04 -20.36 -20.60
C ASP A 219 7.16 -18.90 -21.05
N VAL A 220 6.41 -18.46 -22.06
CA VAL A 220 6.40 -17.05 -22.53
C VAL A 220 5.74 -16.15 -21.49
N ILE A 221 4.62 -16.57 -20.90
CA ILE A 221 3.92 -15.78 -19.88
C ILE A 221 4.77 -15.74 -18.60
N ALA A 222 5.38 -16.86 -18.21
CA ALA A 222 6.35 -16.92 -17.14
C ALA A 222 7.55 -16.00 -17.42
N ALA A 223 8.08 -15.99 -18.65
CA ALA A 223 9.17 -15.10 -19.03
C ALA A 223 8.77 -13.62 -18.94
N VAL A 224 7.55 -13.27 -19.37
CA VAL A 224 6.98 -11.92 -19.20
C VAL A 224 6.85 -11.58 -17.72
N GLY A 225 6.39 -12.51 -16.89
CA GLY A 225 6.27 -12.34 -15.44
C GLY A 225 7.62 -12.10 -14.76
N VAL A 226 8.62 -12.94 -15.07
CA VAL A 226 10.00 -12.79 -14.59
C VAL A 226 10.60 -11.45 -15.04
N ALA A 227 10.41 -11.08 -16.31
CA ALA A 227 10.88 -9.80 -16.84
C ALA A 227 10.21 -8.62 -16.11
N GLY A 228 8.91 -8.71 -15.84
CA GLY A 228 8.16 -7.71 -15.07
C GLY A 228 8.64 -7.55 -13.64
N ILE A 229 8.88 -8.65 -12.92
CA ILE A 229 9.44 -8.65 -11.56
C ILE A 229 10.86 -8.08 -11.58
N ALA A 230 11.72 -8.52 -12.51
CA ALA A 230 13.10 -8.05 -12.61
C ALA A 230 13.17 -6.54 -12.91
N LEU A 231 12.34 -6.05 -13.83
CA LEU A 231 12.28 -4.64 -14.16
C LEU A 231 11.69 -3.81 -13.02
N SER A 232 10.75 -4.36 -12.26
CA SER A 232 10.25 -3.76 -11.01
C SER A 232 11.35 -3.67 -9.95
N GLY A 233 12.18 -4.70 -9.81
CA GLY A 233 13.40 -4.68 -8.99
C GLY A 233 14.33 -3.55 -9.37
N TYR A 234 14.55 -3.37 -10.67
CA TYR A 234 15.37 -2.28 -11.20
C TYR A 234 14.77 -0.90 -10.92
N VAL A 235 13.46 -0.70 -11.16
CA VAL A 235 12.76 0.57 -10.89
C VAL A 235 12.80 0.90 -9.40
N TYR A 236 12.55 -0.09 -8.53
CA TYR A 236 12.62 0.05 -7.08
C TYR A 236 14.02 0.48 -6.61
N ALA A 237 15.08 -0.17 -7.11
CA ALA A 237 16.46 0.13 -6.73
C ALA A 237 16.94 1.53 -7.18
N ARG A 238 16.43 2.04 -8.31
CA ARG A 238 16.77 3.38 -8.83
C ARG A 238 16.11 4.52 -8.06
N GLY A 239 14.96 4.29 -7.41
CA GLY A 239 14.41 5.12 -6.33
C GLY A 239 13.99 6.57 -6.63
N THR A 240 14.33 7.16 -7.78
CA THR A 240 14.03 8.58 -8.03
C THR A 240 13.48 8.84 -9.43
N ALA A 241 12.31 9.46 -9.48
CA ALA A 241 11.80 10.09 -10.69
C ALA A 241 12.79 11.17 -11.17
N PRO A 242 13.05 11.28 -12.48
CA PRO A 242 13.83 12.39 -13.02
C PRO A 242 13.21 13.73 -12.58
N ALA A 243 13.99 14.59 -11.91
CA ALA A 243 13.56 15.94 -11.56
C ALA A 243 13.35 16.73 -12.86
N THR A 244 12.10 17.07 -13.19
CA THR A 244 11.78 17.71 -14.47
C THR A 244 10.69 18.77 -14.36
N ASP A 245 10.78 19.77 -15.23
CA ASP A 245 10.10 21.08 -15.17
C ASP A 245 8.58 21.06 -15.45
N ARG A 246 7.88 22.15 -15.07
CA ARG A 246 6.41 22.31 -14.92
C ARG A 246 5.57 22.36 -16.22
N THR A 247 5.82 21.53 -17.22
CA THR A 247 5.00 21.50 -18.45
C THR A 247 4.11 20.25 -18.57
N GLY A 248 2.99 20.36 -19.32
CA GLY A 248 1.87 19.40 -19.31
C GLY A 248 2.25 17.94 -19.60
N LEU A 249 3.00 17.68 -20.68
CA LEU A 249 3.45 16.32 -21.02
C LEU A 249 4.35 15.74 -19.92
N TYR A 250 5.29 16.51 -19.39
CA TYR A 250 6.20 16.07 -18.33
C TYR A 250 5.47 15.74 -17.01
N ARG A 251 4.36 16.44 -16.70
CA ARG A 251 3.49 16.06 -15.57
C ARG A 251 2.88 14.68 -15.75
N PHE A 252 2.31 14.38 -16.92
CA PHE A 252 1.79 13.05 -17.23
C PHE A 252 2.87 11.96 -17.11
N MET A 253 4.08 12.24 -17.62
CA MET A 253 5.18 11.29 -17.56
C MET A 253 5.72 11.07 -16.15
N SER A 254 5.75 12.12 -15.34
CA SER A 254 6.09 12.00 -13.92
C SER A 254 5.07 11.14 -13.16
N ALA A 255 3.80 11.15 -13.57
CA ALA A 255 2.78 10.27 -13.02
C ALA A 255 3.00 8.82 -13.45
N LEU A 256 3.31 8.56 -14.73
CA LEU A 256 3.67 7.21 -15.20
C LEU A 256 4.86 6.62 -14.43
N TRP A 257 5.90 7.42 -14.17
CA TRP A 257 7.05 6.96 -13.39
C TRP A 257 6.70 6.73 -11.92
N ARG A 258 5.97 7.67 -11.29
CA ARG A 258 5.55 7.53 -9.88
C ARG A 258 4.69 6.28 -9.70
N SER A 259 3.71 6.08 -10.60
CA SER A 259 2.85 4.90 -10.63
C SER A 259 3.68 3.62 -10.79
N ALA A 260 4.56 3.55 -11.80
CA ALA A 260 5.43 2.39 -11.99
C ALA A 260 6.33 2.13 -10.77
N ALA A 261 6.84 3.16 -10.11
CA ALA A 261 7.70 3.03 -8.92
C ALA A 261 6.93 2.54 -7.69
N SER A 262 5.72 3.04 -7.43
CA SER A 262 4.85 2.51 -6.37
C SER A 262 4.45 1.06 -6.67
N THR A 263 4.01 0.77 -7.90
CA THR A 263 3.64 -0.59 -8.31
C THR A 263 4.82 -1.54 -8.23
N SER A 264 6.03 -1.10 -8.59
CA SER A 264 7.22 -1.95 -8.51
C SER A 264 7.52 -2.42 -7.09
N ARG A 265 7.28 -1.58 -6.08
CA ARG A 265 7.42 -1.98 -4.68
C ARG A 265 6.42 -3.07 -4.31
N ILE A 266 5.16 -2.87 -4.72
CA ILE A 266 4.06 -3.80 -4.46
C ILE A 266 4.34 -5.15 -5.13
N VAL A 267 4.72 -5.14 -6.43
CA VAL A 267 5.08 -6.34 -7.20
C VAL A 267 6.20 -7.12 -6.52
N LEU A 268 7.25 -6.46 -6.02
CA LEU A 268 8.35 -7.16 -5.34
C LEU A 268 7.91 -7.79 -4.02
N TRP A 269 7.11 -7.09 -3.21
CA TRP A 269 6.58 -7.66 -1.98
C TRP A 269 5.59 -8.79 -2.21
N VAL A 270 4.71 -8.67 -3.21
CA VAL A 270 3.80 -9.74 -3.63
C VAL A 270 4.61 -10.95 -4.11
N ALA A 271 5.67 -10.75 -4.88
CA ALA A 271 6.57 -11.83 -5.30
C ALA A 271 7.15 -12.57 -4.08
N VAL A 272 7.64 -11.81 -3.09
CA VAL A 272 8.20 -12.37 -1.85
C VAL A 272 7.13 -13.10 -1.04
N ALA A 273 5.93 -12.54 -0.93
CA ALA A 273 4.83 -13.12 -0.17
C ALA A 273 4.31 -14.43 -0.80
N LEU A 274 4.09 -14.45 -2.11
CA LEU A 274 3.68 -15.65 -2.84
C LEU A 274 4.78 -16.73 -2.81
N LEU A 275 6.03 -16.34 -3.00
CA LEU A 275 7.15 -17.26 -2.87
C LEU A 275 7.26 -17.82 -1.44
N ALA A 276 7.08 -16.98 -0.41
CA ALA A 276 7.09 -17.42 0.98
C ALA A 276 5.93 -18.36 1.29
N PHE A 277 4.75 -18.12 0.71
CA PHE A 277 3.59 -18.99 0.84
C PHE A 277 3.88 -20.38 0.23
N GLU A 278 4.36 -20.42 -1.01
CA GLU A 278 4.74 -21.67 -1.67
C GLU A 278 5.86 -22.42 -0.92
N LEU A 279 6.87 -21.70 -0.42
CA LEU A 279 7.92 -22.33 0.38
C LEU A 279 7.40 -22.87 1.71
N ALA A 280 6.41 -22.20 2.31
CA ALA A 280 5.81 -22.63 3.56
C ALA A 280 4.88 -23.83 3.38
N THR A 281 4.10 -23.89 2.29
CA THR A 281 3.32 -25.10 1.94
C THR A 281 4.24 -26.28 1.65
N MET A 282 5.36 -26.06 0.95
CA MET A 282 6.40 -27.08 0.76
C MET A 282 7.07 -27.53 2.06
N ALA A 283 7.17 -26.64 3.05
CA ALA A 283 7.71 -26.94 4.37
C ALA A 283 6.67 -27.56 5.33
N ASP A 284 5.48 -27.89 4.84
CA ASP A 284 4.33 -28.38 5.62
C ASP A 284 3.95 -27.44 6.79
N VAL A 285 4.24 -26.14 6.63
CA VAL A 285 3.85 -25.09 7.57
C VAL A 285 2.37 -24.80 7.34
N GLN A 286 1.53 -25.41 8.16
CA GLN A 286 0.08 -25.22 8.13
C GLN A 286 -0.29 -23.85 8.73
N PHE A 287 -0.36 -22.81 7.89
CA PHE A 287 -0.96 -21.52 8.30
C PHE A 287 -2.42 -21.66 8.74
N ALA A 288 -3.08 -22.74 8.33
CA ALA A 288 -4.41 -23.15 8.77
C ALA A 288 -4.54 -23.38 10.29
N GLN A 289 -3.44 -23.42 11.04
CA GLN A 289 -3.43 -23.61 12.50
C GLN A 289 -3.13 -22.34 13.32
N LEU A 290 -2.99 -21.17 12.68
CA LEU A 290 -3.25 -19.92 13.40
C LEU A 290 -4.68 -20.00 13.95
N PRO A 291 -4.97 -19.50 15.16
CA PRO A 291 -6.24 -19.76 15.82
C PRO A 291 -7.38 -19.06 15.06
N THR A 292 -7.92 -19.75 14.06
CA THR A 292 -9.07 -19.40 13.23
C THR A 292 -10.38 -19.54 14.01
N ALA A 293 -10.30 -20.09 15.22
CA ALA A 293 -11.44 -20.33 16.09
C ALA A 293 -11.58 -19.25 17.17
N GLY A 294 -12.81 -18.73 17.30
CA GLY A 294 -13.21 -17.87 18.40
C GLY A 294 -12.55 -16.49 18.41
N MET A 295 -12.44 -15.90 19.60
CA MET A 295 -11.93 -14.55 19.82
C MET A 295 -10.45 -14.36 19.44
N LEU A 296 -9.71 -15.45 19.23
CA LEU A 296 -8.31 -15.40 18.82
C LEU A 296 -8.14 -15.03 17.35
N ALA A 297 -9.15 -15.27 16.51
CA ALA A 297 -9.11 -14.95 15.08
C ALA A 297 -8.95 -13.44 14.81
N PRO A 298 -9.77 -12.53 15.38
CA PRO A 298 -9.57 -11.08 15.22
C PRO A 298 -8.26 -10.58 15.83
N ILE A 299 -7.78 -11.19 16.93
CA ILE A 299 -6.48 -10.83 17.52
C ILE A 299 -5.34 -11.22 16.58
N GLY A 300 -5.38 -12.44 16.02
CA GLY A 300 -4.41 -12.89 15.03
C GLY A 300 -4.42 -12.01 13.78
N GLY A 301 -5.61 -11.68 13.27
CA GLY A 301 -5.77 -10.75 12.14
C GLY A 301 -5.14 -9.38 12.40
N ALA A 302 -5.38 -8.80 13.58
CA ALA A 302 -4.79 -7.52 13.99
C ALA A 302 -3.25 -7.59 14.10
N LEU A 303 -2.72 -8.66 14.68
CA LEU A 303 -1.27 -8.85 14.82
C LEU A 303 -0.57 -9.07 13.48
N ILE A 304 -1.20 -9.84 12.59
CA ILE A 304 -0.69 -10.04 11.23
C ILE A 304 -0.76 -8.73 10.45
N GLY A 305 -1.78 -7.91 10.64
CA GLY A 305 -1.93 -6.62 9.95
C GLY A 305 -0.90 -5.58 10.39
N ALA A 306 -0.32 -5.72 11.60
CA ALA A 306 0.81 -4.91 12.04
C ALA A 306 2.07 -5.09 11.18
N LEU A 307 2.14 -6.16 10.38
CA LEU A 307 3.24 -6.37 9.45
C LEU A 307 3.12 -5.39 8.28
N PRO A 308 4.19 -4.61 7.99
CA PRO A 308 4.12 -3.58 6.96
C PRO A 308 3.98 -4.17 5.55
N GLY A 309 3.34 -3.40 4.66
CA GLY A 309 3.21 -3.72 3.24
C GLY A 309 1.91 -4.42 2.87
N CYS A 310 1.31 -4.02 1.75
CA CYS A 310 -0.02 -4.49 1.33
C CYS A 310 -0.11 -5.99 1.04
N GLY A 311 1.01 -6.67 0.77
CA GLY A 311 1.04 -8.09 0.44
C GLY A 311 0.51 -9.01 1.55
N VAL A 312 0.66 -8.61 2.82
CA VAL A 312 0.14 -9.39 3.95
C VAL A 312 -1.39 -9.35 3.96
N HIS A 313 -2.00 -8.17 3.80
CA HIS A 313 -3.47 -8.07 3.67
C HIS A 313 -4.00 -8.76 2.42
N VAL A 314 -3.26 -8.76 1.30
CA VAL A 314 -3.63 -9.54 0.10
C VAL A 314 -3.78 -11.02 0.44
N GLY A 315 -2.78 -11.62 1.10
CA GLY A 315 -2.85 -13.03 1.49
C GLY A 315 -4.02 -13.35 2.42
N ILE A 316 -4.31 -12.46 3.39
CA ILE A 316 -5.47 -12.58 4.27
C ILE A 316 -6.79 -12.44 3.49
N ALA A 317 -6.89 -11.49 2.55
CA ALA A 317 -8.08 -11.30 1.72
C ALA A 317 -8.36 -12.52 0.82
N THR A 318 -7.31 -13.11 0.22
CA THR A 318 -7.43 -14.35 -0.55
C THR A 318 -7.88 -15.52 0.33
N ALA A 319 -7.23 -15.71 1.50
CA ALA A 319 -7.62 -16.75 2.44
C ALA A 319 -9.08 -16.59 2.94
N TYR A 320 -9.59 -15.36 3.02
CA TYR A 320 -11.01 -15.11 3.32
C TYR A 320 -11.91 -15.56 2.17
N GLY A 321 -11.54 -15.24 0.93
CA GLY A 321 -12.24 -15.69 -0.28
C GLY A 321 -12.37 -17.20 -0.41
N GLU A 322 -11.33 -17.91 0.01
CA GLU A 322 -11.29 -19.38 0.05
C GLU A 322 -12.05 -19.97 1.26
N GLY A 323 -12.59 -19.12 2.14
CA GLY A 323 -13.29 -19.54 3.35
C GLY A 323 -12.38 -20.05 4.47
N ALA A 324 -11.06 -19.84 4.38
CA ALA A 324 -10.09 -20.32 5.36
C ALA A 324 -10.05 -19.46 6.64
N ILE A 325 -10.42 -18.17 6.56
CA ILE A 325 -10.45 -17.27 7.72
C ILE A 325 -11.82 -16.59 7.88
N PRO A 326 -12.23 -16.27 9.12
CA PRO A 326 -13.51 -15.60 9.37
C PRO A 326 -13.42 -14.09 9.09
N PHE A 327 -14.58 -13.47 8.80
CA PHE A 327 -14.67 -12.03 8.52
C PHE A 327 -14.06 -11.15 9.63
N SER A 328 -14.23 -11.55 10.89
CA SER A 328 -13.65 -10.83 12.05
C SER A 328 -12.12 -10.72 12.00
N ALA A 329 -11.42 -11.73 11.46
CA ALA A 329 -9.98 -11.72 11.27
C ALA A 329 -9.57 -10.82 10.10
N LEU A 330 -10.28 -10.94 8.97
CA LEU A 330 -10.09 -10.07 7.80
C LEU A 330 -10.28 -8.59 8.18
N LEU A 331 -11.33 -8.26 8.92
CA LEU A 331 -11.64 -6.90 9.33
C LEU A 331 -10.55 -6.33 10.26
N ALA A 332 -10.13 -7.11 11.27
CA ALA A 332 -9.07 -6.69 12.17
C ALA A 332 -7.75 -6.47 11.41
N ASN A 333 -7.44 -7.34 10.45
CA ASN A 333 -6.30 -7.17 9.57
C ASN A 333 -6.42 -5.90 8.69
N ALA A 334 -7.59 -5.65 8.10
CA ALA A 334 -7.85 -4.46 7.28
C ALA A 334 -7.66 -3.14 8.06
N ILE A 335 -7.99 -3.11 9.36
CA ILE A 335 -7.86 -1.92 10.21
C ILE A 335 -6.41 -1.69 10.68
N SER A 336 -5.65 -2.76 10.87
CA SER A 336 -4.27 -2.67 11.41
C SER A 336 -3.19 -2.59 10.33
N GLN A 337 -3.54 -2.87 9.08
CA GLN A 337 -2.65 -2.80 7.92
C GLN A 337 -2.32 -1.34 7.54
N ASP A 338 -1.10 -0.90 7.85
CA ASP A 338 -0.61 0.46 7.56
C ASP A 338 -0.25 0.70 6.07
N GLY A 339 -0.45 -0.31 5.21
CA GLY A 339 -0.06 -0.32 3.79
C GLY A 339 1.41 0.05 3.54
N ASP A 340 1.70 0.65 2.38
CA ASP A 340 3.04 1.18 2.05
C ASP A 340 3.31 2.55 2.68
N ALA A 341 2.30 3.18 3.28
CA ALA A 341 2.42 4.49 3.92
C ALA A 341 3.19 4.44 5.24
N PHE A 342 3.37 3.24 5.81
CA PHE A 342 4.27 2.98 6.93
C PHE A 342 5.72 3.43 6.64
N PHE A 343 6.25 3.18 5.44
CA PHE A 343 7.67 3.45 5.15
C PHE A 343 8.02 4.96 5.16
N PRO A 344 7.23 5.85 4.54
CA PRO A 344 7.44 7.30 4.69
C PRO A 344 7.37 7.77 6.14
N LEU A 345 6.43 7.25 6.94
CA LEU A 345 6.32 7.63 8.35
C LEU A 345 7.54 7.17 9.15
N LEU A 346 7.99 5.93 8.94
CA LEU A 346 9.19 5.39 9.56
C LEU A 346 10.45 6.20 9.23
N ALA A 347 10.54 6.72 8.00
CA ALA A 347 11.63 7.57 7.55
C ALA A 347 11.61 8.98 8.19
N ILE A 348 10.44 9.49 8.54
CA ILE A 348 10.27 10.80 9.19
C ILE A 348 10.49 10.68 10.71
N ASP A 349 9.78 9.75 11.35
CA ASP A 349 9.89 9.49 12.79
C ASP A 349 9.59 8.01 13.08
N TYR A 350 10.65 7.27 13.44
CA TYR A 350 10.54 5.86 13.76
C TYR A 350 9.68 5.57 15.01
N ARG A 351 9.64 6.51 15.98
CA ARG A 351 8.83 6.36 17.20
C ARG A 351 7.38 6.57 16.86
N ALA A 352 7.07 7.60 16.07
CA ALA A 352 5.71 7.84 15.60
C ALA A 352 5.20 6.63 14.80
N ALA A 353 6.03 6.02 13.94
CA ALA A 353 5.65 4.83 13.19
C ALA A 353 5.30 3.63 14.09
N ILE A 354 6.17 3.26 15.04
CA ILE A 354 5.91 2.14 15.96
C ILE A 354 4.68 2.41 16.83
N VAL A 355 4.55 3.64 17.33
CA VAL A 355 3.39 4.03 18.14
C VAL A 355 2.13 3.98 17.30
N ALA A 356 2.14 4.48 16.06
CA ALA A 356 0.99 4.44 15.17
C ALA A 356 0.49 3.00 14.98
N THR A 357 1.38 2.05 14.72
CA THR A 357 1.02 0.63 14.59
C THR A 357 0.36 0.08 15.87
N ILE A 358 0.84 0.45 17.07
CA ILE A 358 0.16 0.06 18.31
C ILE A 358 -1.27 0.63 18.38
N TYR A 359 -1.42 1.90 17.97
CA TYR A 359 -2.69 2.60 17.94
C TYR A 359 -3.63 2.18 16.80
N THR A 360 -3.16 1.43 15.79
CA THR A 360 -4.02 0.79 14.78
C THR A 360 -4.38 -0.64 15.19
N VAL A 361 -3.45 -1.41 15.77
CA VAL A 361 -3.66 -2.80 16.21
C VAL A 361 -4.68 -2.92 17.34
N ILE A 362 -4.65 -2.03 18.34
CA ILE A 362 -5.58 -2.11 19.47
C ILE A 362 -7.04 -1.89 19.01
N PRO A 363 -7.38 -0.79 18.32
CA PRO A 363 -8.74 -0.60 17.78
C PRO A 363 -9.14 -1.70 16.78
N ALA A 364 -8.20 -2.22 15.99
CA ALA A 364 -8.45 -3.34 15.09
C ALA A 364 -8.91 -4.60 15.83
N ALA A 365 -8.19 -5.00 16.88
CA ALA A 365 -8.55 -6.17 17.68
C ALA A 365 -9.89 -5.97 18.40
N VAL A 366 -10.16 -4.76 18.89
CA VAL A 366 -11.45 -4.41 19.53
C VAL A 366 -12.60 -4.46 18.52
N ALA A 367 -12.45 -3.85 17.34
CA ALA A 367 -13.47 -3.85 16.30
C ALA A 367 -13.73 -5.26 15.76
N GLY A 368 -12.68 -6.02 15.47
CA GLY A 368 -12.79 -7.41 15.03
C GLY A 368 -13.43 -8.31 16.09
N GLY A 369 -13.06 -8.15 17.36
CA GLY A 369 -13.67 -8.85 18.49
C GLY A 369 -15.14 -8.50 18.70
N ALA A 370 -15.49 -7.21 18.59
CA ALA A 370 -16.87 -6.76 18.66
C ALA A 370 -17.72 -7.36 17.53
N VAL A 371 -17.20 -7.38 16.30
CA VAL A 371 -17.87 -8.04 15.16
C VAL A 371 -18.01 -9.54 15.40
N HIS A 372 -16.97 -10.21 15.90
CA HIS A 372 -17.02 -11.63 16.24
C HIS A 372 -18.16 -11.96 17.23
N ILE A 373 -18.27 -11.17 18.30
CA ILE A 373 -19.33 -11.33 19.32
C ILE A 373 -20.70 -11.03 18.73
N LEU A 374 -20.85 -9.93 17.99
CA LEU A 374 -22.11 -9.55 17.36
C LEU A 374 -22.61 -10.65 16.41
N TRP A 375 -21.72 -11.22 15.60
CA TRP A 375 -22.05 -12.30 14.68
C TRP A 375 -22.58 -13.54 15.40
N GLN A 376 -21.97 -13.90 16.54
CA GLN A 376 -22.46 -15.00 17.39
C GLN A 376 -23.81 -14.70 18.03
N LEU A 377 -24.03 -13.45 18.47
CA LEU A 377 -25.29 -13.05 19.11
C LEU A 377 -26.47 -13.06 18.14
N PHE A 378 -26.24 -12.74 16.87
CA PHE A 378 -27.28 -12.69 15.83
C PHE A 378 -27.35 -13.97 14.97
N ASP A 379 -26.63 -15.03 15.35
CA ASP A 379 -26.52 -16.31 14.61
C ASP A 379 -26.22 -16.11 13.12
N LEU A 380 -25.41 -15.11 12.81
CA LEU A 380 -24.94 -14.86 11.45
C LEU A 380 -23.79 -15.87 11.17
N PRO A 381 -23.68 -16.46 9.96
CA PRO A 381 -22.58 -17.33 9.56
C PRO A 381 -21.29 -16.51 9.51
N GLN A 382 -20.27 -16.89 10.28
CA GLN A 382 -18.98 -16.17 10.31
C GLN A 382 -18.25 -16.13 8.96
N PHE A 383 -18.73 -16.94 8.01
CA PHE A 383 -18.30 -17.07 6.62
C PHE A 383 -19.37 -16.58 5.62
N TRP A 384 -20.32 -15.72 6.03
CA TRP A 384 -21.56 -15.35 5.30
C TRP A 384 -21.37 -15.11 3.78
N PHE A 385 -20.18 -14.70 3.32
CA PHE A 385 -19.90 -14.42 1.91
C PHE A 385 -18.90 -15.36 1.20
N ALA A 386 -18.16 -16.21 1.92
CA ALA A 386 -17.16 -17.09 1.31
C ALA A 386 -17.77 -18.38 0.70
N LEU A 387 -19.04 -18.68 1.00
CA LEU A 387 -19.74 -19.91 0.59
C LEU A 387 -20.96 -19.64 -0.30
N ALA A 388 -21.16 -18.40 -0.77
CA ALA A 388 -22.28 -18.03 -1.64
C ALA A 388 -21.92 -18.06 -3.14
N GLY A 389 -20.74 -18.59 -3.49
CA GLY A 389 -20.30 -18.86 -4.87
C GLY A 389 -20.53 -20.30 -5.28
#